data_AF-A0AAT9QJB7-F1
#
_entry.id   AF-A0AAT9QJB7-F1
#
_cell.length_a   1.000
_cell.length_b   1.000
_cell.length_c   1.000
_cell.angle_alpha   90.00
_cell.angle_beta   90.00
_cell.angle_gamma   90.00
#
_symmetry.space_group_name_H-M   'P 1'
#
loop_
_entity.id
_entity.type
_entity.pdbx_description
1 polymer ?
#
loop_
_entity_poly.entity_id
_entity_poly.type
_entity_poly.pdbx_seq_one_letter_code
_entity_poly.pdbx_strand_id
1 'polypeptide(L)'
;MGYIWLQETGDGFGPDVEYVLTGAAARVSAELIRYRNQQSMHMREDRIARILSGPAEAAASAHSAKIPADRPAALILIGMSDADSLADDAALKHGELANLASIHAAAYKATAVVGQFNGDTAIIVPDLQSSTGEQGLRALAEAVVRDARKHLGLGAFAAVGPLVPDLLTLHTATRLTVALLACVGRL
;
A
#
# COMPACT_ATOMS: atom_id res chain seq x y z
N MET A 1 -23.49 -3.46 -0.45
CA MET A 1 -22.51 -2.36 -0.63
C MET A 1 -23.25 -1.28 -1.40
N GLY A 2 -23.99 -0.41 -0.70
CA GLY A 2 -24.94 0.53 -1.34
C GLY A 2 -26.21 -0.13 -1.89
N TYR A 3 -27.19 0.71 -2.24
CA TYR A 3 -28.43 0.34 -2.92
C TYR A 3 -28.56 1.19 -4.19
N ILE A 4 -28.83 0.56 -5.33
CA ILE A 4 -29.24 1.26 -6.54
C ILE A 4 -30.76 1.30 -6.53
N TRP A 5 -31.35 2.49 -6.42
CA TRP A 5 -32.80 2.66 -6.52
C TRP A 5 -33.14 3.13 -7.93
N LEU A 6 -34.02 2.38 -8.59
CA LEU A 6 -34.69 2.83 -9.81
C LEU A 6 -36.15 3.12 -9.51
N GLN A 7 -36.67 4.14 -10.19
CA GLN A 7 -38.09 4.47 -10.20
C GLN A 7 -38.63 4.23 -11.61
N GLU A 8 -39.68 3.43 -11.69
CA GLU A 8 -40.40 3.18 -12.93
C GLU A 8 -41.23 4.41 -13.34
N THR A 9 -41.21 4.76 -14.62
CA THR A 9 -42.07 5.79 -15.21
C THR A 9 -42.58 5.31 -16.58
N GLY A 10 -43.89 5.15 -16.75
CA GLY A 10 -44.50 4.72 -18.03
C GLY A 10 -44.77 3.21 -18.11
N ASP A 11 -44.50 2.61 -19.27
CA ASP A 11 -44.91 1.23 -19.64
C ASP A 11 -44.15 0.09 -18.93
N GLY A 12 -43.45 0.39 -17.85
CA GLY A 12 -42.69 -0.58 -17.06
C GLY A 12 -41.30 -0.93 -17.59
N PHE A 13 -40.61 -1.78 -16.84
CA PHE A 13 -39.29 -2.26 -17.21
C PHE A 13 -39.38 -3.44 -18.19
N GLY A 14 -38.58 -3.38 -19.26
CA GLY A 14 -38.45 -4.49 -20.20
C GLY A 14 -37.82 -5.74 -19.56
N PRO A 15 -37.94 -6.91 -20.22
CA PRO A 15 -37.49 -8.20 -19.67
C PRO A 15 -35.98 -8.26 -19.38
N ASP A 16 -35.17 -7.45 -20.06
CA ASP A 16 -33.71 -7.44 -19.89
C ASP A 16 -33.21 -6.54 -18.74
N VAL A 17 -34.13 -5.87 -18.02
CA VAL A 17 -33.77 -4.89 -16.99
C VAL A 17 -32.90 -5.50 -15.89
N GLU A 18 -33.19 -6.74 -15.50
CA GLU A 18 -32.45 -7.42 -14.43
C GLU A 18 -31.01 -7.72 -14.86
N TYR A 19 -30.81 -8.12 -16.12
CA TYR A 19 -29.49 -8.38 -16.70
C TYR A 19 -28.67 -7.09 -16.79
N VAL A 20 -29.26 -6.01 -17.31
CA VAL A 20 -28.61 -4.70 -17.44
C VAL A 20 -28.26 -4.11 -16.07
N LEU A 21 -29.16 -4.21 -15.09
CA LEU A 21 -28.94 -3.71 -13.73
C LEU A 21 -27.87 -4.53 -12.99
N THR A 22 -27.83 -5.84 -13.18
CA THR A 22 -26.78 -6.69 -12.59
C THR A 22 -25.41 -6.31 -13.14
N GLY A 23 -25.30 -6.10 -14.47
CA GLY A 23 -24.06 -5.62 -15.10
C GLY A 23 -23.64 -4.22 -14.63
N ALA A 24 -24.59 -3.29 -14.54
CA ALA A 24 -24.34 -1.94 -14.03
C ALA A 24 -23.91 -1.95 -12.55
N ALA A 25 -24.55 -2.77 -11.72
CA ALA A 25 -24.22 -2.91 -10.30
C ALA A 25 -22.82 -3.50 -10.09
N ALA A 26 -22.43 -4.50 -10.90
CA ALA A 26 -21.07 -5.06 -10.86
C ALA A 26 -20.03 -3.99 -11.21
N ARG A 27 -20.26 -3.21 -12.28
CA ARG A 27 -19.36 -2.13 -12.71
C ARG A 27 -19.27 -1.01 -11.67
N VAL A 28 -20.40 -0.56 -11.13
CA VAL A 28 -20.42 0.49 -10.08
C VAL A 28 -19.78 -0.01 -8.79
N SER A 29 -19.97 -1.28 -8.42
CA SER A 29 -19.30 -1.86 -7.25
C SER A 29 -17.78 -1.89 -7.41
N ALA A 30 -17.29 -2.26 -8.60
CA ALA A 30 -15.86 -2.21 -8.91
C ALA A 30 -15.31 -0.78 -8.83
N GLU A 31 -16.03 0.21 -9.39
CA GLU A 31 -15.64 1.62 -9.29
C GLU A 31 -15.73 2.17 -7.86
N LEU A 32 -16.70 1.74 -7.04
CA LEU A 32 -16.80 2.14 -5.64
C LEU A 32 -15.70 1.52 -4.78
N ILE A 33 -15.34 0.26 -5.05
CA ILE A 33 -14.16 -0.37 -4.43
C ILE A 33 -12.90 0.39 -4.84
N ARG A 34 -12.77 0.70 -6.13
CA ARG A 34 -11.66 1.47 -6.67
C ARG A 34 -11.58 2.85 -6.02
N TYR A 35 -12.69 3.59 -5.95
CA TYR A 35 -12.79 4.92 -5.35
C TYR A 35 -12.53 4.90 -3.84
N ARG A 36 -13.06 3.91 -3.11
CA ARG A 36 -12.83 3.74 -1.67
C ARG A 36 -11.38 3.39 -1.37
N ASN A 37 -10.78 2.52 -2.19
CA ASN A 37 -9.36 2.23 -2.12
C ASN A 37 -8.54 3.49 -2.46
N GLN A 38 -8.90 4.23 -3.51
CA GLN A 38 -8.23 5.49 -3.89
C GLN A 38 -8.31 6.58 -2.80
N GLN A 39 -9.45 6.81 -2.16
CA GLN A 39 -9.56 7.80 -1.06
C GLN A 39 -8.73 7.38 0.17
N SER A 40 -8.74 6.09 0.51
CA SER A 40 -7.94 5.55 1.61
C SER A 40 -6.44 5.55 1.27
N MET A 41 -6.09 5.37 0.00
CA MET A 41 -4.72 5.43 -0.53
C MET A 41 -4.22 6.87 -0.60
N HIS A 42 -4.97 7.84 -1.14
CA HIS A 42 -4.52 9.24 -1.22
C HIS A 42 -4.17 9.84 0.15
N MET A 43 -4.93 9.51 1.21
CA MET A 43 -4.56 9.95 2.57
C MET A 43 -3.33 9.23 3.15
N ARG A 44 -2.99 8.03 2.65
CA ARG A 44 -1.84 7.21 3.09
C ARG A 44 -0.57 7.49 2.26
N GLU A 45 -0.72 7.69 0.95
CA GLU A 45 0.29 8.14 -0.02
C GLU A 45 0.88 9.48 0.40
N ASP A 46 0.02 10.44 0.74
CA ASP A 46 0.42 11.76 1.23
C ASP A 46 1.27 11.66 2.50
N ARG A 47 1.01 10.67 3.37
CA ARG A 47 1.80 10.48 4.60
C ARG A 47 3.18 9.88 4.34
N ILE A 48 3.29 8.86 3.50
CA ILE A 48 4.61 8.29 3.14
C ILE A 48 5.47 9.36 2.48
N ALA A 49 4.93 10.07 1.49
CA ALA A 49 5.66 11.11 0.78
C ALA A 49 6.13 12.24 1.72
N ARG A 50 5.30 12.68 2.68
CA ARG A 50 5.69 13.68 3.68
C ARG A 50 6.76 13.18 4.64
N ILE A 51 6.71 11.93 5.11
CA ILE A 51 7.76 11.40 5.99
C ILE A 51 9.10 11.30 5.24
N LEU A 52 9.06 10.96 3.94
CA LEU A 52 10.27 10.80 3.14
C LEU A 52 10.77 12.09 2.47
N SER A 53 10.05 13.21 2.57
CA SER A 53 10.45 14.48 1.92
C SER A 53 11.54 15.22 2.69
N GLY A 54 11.60 15.04 4.01
CA GLY A 54 12.66 15.60 4.85
C GLY A 54 12.29 15.70 6.33
N PRO A 55 13.23 16.15 7.18
CA PRO A 55 13.08 16.10 8.64
C PRO A 55 11.87 16.88 9.18
N ALA A 56 11.57 18.06 8.63
CA ALA A 56 10.49 18.92 9.12
C ALA A 56 9.10 18.29 8.88
N GLU A 57 8.85 17.78 7.68
CA GLU A 57 7.61 17.12 7.30
C GLU A 57 7.44 15.77 8.00
N ALA A 58 8.55 15.04 8.20
CA ALA A 58 8.57 13.83 9.02
C ALA A 58 8.17 14.13 10.47
N ALA A 59 8.70 15.18 11.08
CA ALA A 59 8.37 15.58 12.44
C ALA A 59 6.89 15.97 12.58
N ALA A 60 6.36 16.78 11.66
CA ALA A 60 4.95 17.15 11.64
C ALA A 60 4.03 15.94 11.49
N SER A 61 4.38 15.03 10.57
CA SER A 61 3.64 13.79 10.31
C SER A 61 3.65 12.84 11.51
N ALA A 62 4.82 12.68 12.15
CA ALA A 62 4.99 11.84 13.32
C ALA A 62 4.23 12.38 14.52
N HIS A 63 4.27 13.70 14.75
CA HIS A 63 3.53 14.35 15.83
C HIS A 63 2.02 14.16 15.67
N SER A 64 1.48 14.41 14.47
CA SER A 64 0.06 14.23 14.17
C SER A 64 -0.42 12.78 14.38
N ALA A 65 0.43 11.79 14.04
CA ALA A 65 0.11 10.37 14.19
C ALA A 65 0.52 9.75 15.54
N LYS A 66 1.11 10.55 16.45
CA LYS A 66 1.67 10.06 17.73
C LYS A 66 2.70 8.93 17.54
N ILE A 67 3.50 9.03 16.48
CA ILE A 67 4.59 8.09 16.17
C ILE A 67 5.87 8.58 16.87
N PRO A 68 6.60 7.73 17.61
CA PRO A 68 7.92 8.07 18.14
C PRO A 68 8.89 8.36 16.99
N ALA A 69 9.36 9.61 16.91
CA ALA A 69 10.23 10.05 15.83
C ALA A 69 11.72 9.90 16.15
N ASP A 70 12.07 9.75 17.43
CA ASP A 70 13.43 9.69 18.00
C ASP A 70 13.99 8.27 18.13
N ARG A 71 13.34 7.30 17.48
CA ARG A 71 13.68 5.88 17.57
C ARG A 71 14.01 5.28 16.20
N PRO A 72 14.85 4.25 16.14
CA PRO A 72 15.27 3.65 14.89
C PRO A 72 14.10 3.29 13.98
N ALA A 73 14.29 3.53 12.69
CA ALA A 73 13.26 3.33 11.67
C ALA A 73 13.86 2.69 10.42
N ALA A 74 13.01 2.07 9.61
CA ALA A 74 13.39 1.54 8.31
C ALA A 74 12.26 1.69 7.28
N LEU A 75 12.65 1.65 6.00
CA LEU A 75 11.75 1.68 4.85
C LEU A 75 11.84 0.33 4.14
N ILE A 76 10.69 -0.29 3.90
CA ILE A 76 10.54 -1.43 2.99
C ILE A 76 9.75 -0.94 1.79
N LEU A 77 10.22 -1.27 0.58
CA LEU A 77 9.45 -1.07 -0.65
C LEU A 77 9.07 -2.43 -1.22
N ILE A 78 7.87 -2.52 -1.78
CA ILE A 78 7.32 -3.72 -2.40
C ILE A 78 6.84 -3.35 -3.79
N GLY A 79 7.50 -3.95 -4.78
CA GLY A 79 7.16 -3.84 -6.19
C GLY A 79 6.37 -5.05 -6.68
N MET A 80 5.84 -4.93 -7.89
CA MET A 80 5.18 -6.00 -8.63
C MET A 80 5.91 -6.24 -9.95
N SER A 81 5.77 -7.44 -10.50
CA SER A 81 6.30 -7.78 -11.81
C SER A 81 5.74 -6.85 -12.89
N ASP A 82 6.50 -6.60 -13.96
CA ASP A 82 6.05 -5.77 -15.08
C ASP A 82 4.72 -6.28 -15.68
N ALA A 83 4.53 -7.60 -15.71
CA ALA A 83 3.29 -8.21 -16.18
C ALA A 83 2.08 -7.83 -15.31
N ASP A 84 2.26 -7.72 -13.99
CA ASP A 84 1.21 -7.31 -13.07
C ASP A 84 0.99 -5.79 -13.07
N SER A 85 2.07 -5.02 -13.20
CA SER A 85 2.02 -3.55 -13.22
C SER A 85 1.46 -2.97 -14.53
N LEU A 86 1.53 -3.71 -15.64
CA LEU A 86 0.99 -3.31 -16.95
C LEU A 86 -0.37 -3.94 -17.28
N ALA A 87 -0.92 -4.76 -16.38
CA ALA A 87 -2.23 -5.37 -16.59
C ALA A 87 -3.37 -4.32 -16.53
N ASP A 88 -4.48 -4.61 -17.21
CA ASP A 88 -5.66 -3.73 -17.23
C ASP A 88 -6.24 -3.47 -15.81
N ASP A 89 -6.00 -4.41 -14.89
CA ASP A 89 -6.41 -4.37 -13.49
C ASP A 89 -5.28 -3.94 -12.53
N ALA A 90 -4.16 -3.40 -13.03
CA ALA A 90 -2.99 -3.04 -12.22
C ALA A 90 -3.34 -2.15 -11.01
N ALA A 91 -4.24 -1.17 -11.18
CA ALA A 91 -4.68 -0.30 -10.09
C ALA A 91 -5.39 -1.07 -8.96
N LEU A 92 -6.15 -2.11 -9.30
CA LEU A 92 -6.78 -2.99 -8.31
C LEU A 92 -5.70 -3.81 -7.59
N LYS A 93 -4.77 -4.41 -8.33
CA LYS A 93 -3.65 -5.20 -7.79
C LYS A 93 -2.76 -4.39 -6.84
N HIS A 94 -2.43 -3.14 -7.18
CA HIS A 94 -1.72 -2.21 -6.29
C HIS A 94 -2.50 -1.99 -4.98
N GLY A 95 -3.81 -1.78 -5.07
CA GLY A 95 -4.67 -1.60 -3.89
C GLY A 95 -4.73 -2.85 -3.00
N GLU A 96 -4.83 -4.04 -3.59
CA GLU A 96 -4.84 -5.31 -2.85
C GLU A 96 -3.49 -5.60 -2.19
N LEU A 97 -2.38 -5.36 -2.89
CA LEU A 97 -1.04 -5.49 -2.34
C LEU A 97 -0.82 -4.54 -1.16
N ALA A 98 -1.24 -3.28 -1.30
CA ALA A 98 -1.14 -2.30 -0.23
C ALA A 98 -2.02 -2.65 0.98
N ASN A 99 -3.18 -3.25 0.77
CA ASN A 99 -4.04 -3.76 1.84
C ASN A 99 -3.38 -4.95 2.57
N LEU A 100 -2.82 -5.90 1.83
CA LEU A 100 -2.08 -7.03 2.38
C LEU A 100 -0.86 -6.57 3.19
N ALA A 101 -0.08 -5.64 2.64
CA ALA A 101 1.05 -5.00 3.32
C ALA A 101 0.61 -4.30 4.62
N SER A 102 -0.53 -3.63 4.61
CA SER A 102 -1.09 -2.97 5.80
C SER A 102 -1.41 -3.96 6.92
N ILE A 103 -1.94 -5.14 6.60
CA ILE A 103 -2.27 -6.19 7.60
C ILE A 103 -0.99 -6.69 8.26
N HIS A 104 0.01 -7.07 7.45
CA HIS A 104 1.29 -7.56 7.96
C HIS A 104 2.06 -6.50 8.74
N ALA A 105 2.07 -5.26 8.25
CA ALA A 105 2.72 -4.14 8.92
C ALA A 105 2.07 -3.85 10.28
N ALA A 106 0.74 -3.82 10.36
CA ALA A 106 0.02 -3.59 11.61
C ALA A 106 0.24 -4.71 12.63
N ALA A 107 0.34 -5.97 12.17
CA ALA A 107 0.65 -7.12 13.02
C ALA A 107 2.11 -7.08 13.53
N TYR A 108 3.04 -6.58 12.71
CA TYR A 108 4.44 -6.44 13.09
C TYR A 108 4.66 -5.27 14.07
N LYS A 109 4.10 -4.10 13.75
CA LYS A 109 4.26 -2.87 14.54
C LYS A 109 3.04 -1.97 14.37
N ALA A 110 2.33 -1.70 15.47
CA ALA A 110 1.12 -0.87 15.45
C ALA A 110 1.34 0.56 14.91
N THR A 111 2.56 1.09 15.01
CA THR A 111 2.95 2.41 14.50
C THR A 111 3.47 2.38 13.07
N ALA A 112 3.49 1.23 12.39
CA ALA A 112 3.90 1.13 11.00
C ALA A 112 2.94 1.92 10.09
N VAL A 113 3.51 2.53 9.05
CA VAL A 113 2.77 3.32 8.07
C VAL A 113 2.92 2.65 6.72
N VAL A 114 1.78 2.42 6.05
CA VAL A 114 1.75 1.84 4.69
C VAL A 114 1.06 2.81 3.75
N GLY A 115 1.63 2.98 2.56
CA GLY A 115 1.08 3.81 1.47
C GLY A 115 1.79 3.50 0.14
N GLN A 116 1.57 4.31 -0.89
CA GLN A 116 2.38 4.22 -2.12
C GLN A 116 3.52 5.24 -2.10
N PHE A 117 4.61 4.90 -2.78
CA PHE A 117 5.75 5.77 -3.05
C PHE A 117 6.35 5.42 -4.39
N ASN A 118 6.41 6.38 -5.32
CA ASN A 118 6.94 6.18 -6.68
C ASN A 118 6.31 5.00 -7.45
N GLY A 119 5.04 4.69 -7.19
CA GLY A 119 4.33 3.56 -7.81
C GLY A 119 4.48 2.23 -7.07
N ASP A 120 5.33 2.16 -6.05
CA ASP A 120 5.51 0.96 -5.23
C ASP A 120 4.76 1.06 -3.90
N THR A 121 4.43 -0.09 -3.31
CA THR A 121 3.90 -0.12 -1.95
C THR A 121 5.03 0.09 -0.94
N ALA A 122 4.95 1.14 -0.15
CA ALA A 122 5.93 1.51 0.86
C ALA A 122 5.43 1.18 2.28
N ILE A 123 6.32 0.64 3.10
CA ILE A 123 6.11 0.38 4.52
C ILE A 123 7.20 1.09 5.31
N ILE A 124 6.82 2.06 6.13
CA ILE A 124 7.71 2.70 7.11
C ILE A 124 7.48 2.02 8.45
N VAL A 125 8.56 1.51 9.05
CA VAL A 125 8.52 0.80 10.33
C VAL A 125 9.32 1.60 11.36
N PRO A 126 8.66 2.44 12.18
CA PRO A 126 9.32 3.21 13.24
C PRO A 126 9.44 2.41 14.54
N ASP A 127 10.19 2.94 15.50
CA ASP A 127 10.31 2.37 16.85
C ASP A 127 10.85 0.93 16.83
N LEU A 128 11.90 0.72 16.03
CA LEU A 128 12.63 -0.54 15.94
C LEU A 128 13.65 -0.66 17.06
N GLN A 129 13.85 -1.90 17.52
CA GLN A 129 14.94 -2.23 18.44
C GLN A 129 16.21 -2.55 17.64
N SER A 130 17.31 -1.87 17.95
CA SER A 130 18.54 -1.89 17.14
C SER A 130 19.21 -3.26 17.01
N SER A 131 18.96 -4.20 17.93
CA SER A 131 19.60 -5.52 17.95
C SER A 131 18.85 -6.61 17.16
N THR A 132 17.56 -6.42 16.87
CA THR A 132 16.70 -7.44 16.24
C THR A 132 15.92 -6.92 15.02
N GLY A 133 16.04 -5.63 14.72
CA GLY A 133 15.27 -4.97 13.66
C GLY A 133 15.42 -5.61 12.29
N GLU A 134 16.66 -5.89 11.84
CA GLU A 134 16.91 -6.34 10.46
C GLU A 134 16.26 -7.70 10.13
N GLN A 135 16.39 -8.69 11.03
CA GLN A 135 15.77 -10.00 10.83
C GLN A 135 14.25 -9.91 10.81
N GLY A 136 13.66 -9.09 11.68
CA GLY A 136 12.22 -8.87 11.73
C GLY A 136 11.68 -8.16 10.48
N LEU A 137 12.40 -7.15 9.97
CA LEU A 137 12.04 -6.44 8.74
C LEU A 137 12.10 -7.37 7.52
N ARG A 138 13.11 -8.23 7.46
CA ARG A 138 13.22 -9.25 6.41
C ARG A 138 12.05 -10.24 6.48
N ALA A 139 11.74 -10.75 7.67
CA ALA A 139 10.62 -11.67 7.86
C ALA A 139 9.27 -11.02 7.49
N LEU A 140 9.08 -9.73 7.80
CA LEU A 140 7.92 -8.96 7.37
C LEU A 140 7.83 -8.87 5.83
N ALA A 141 8.92 -8.48 5.16
CA ALA A 141 8.96 -8.39 3.71
C ALA A 141 8.68 -9.75 3.04
N GLU A 142 9.32 -10.82 3.53
CA GLU A 142 9.11 -12.19 3.04
C GLU A 142 7.67 -12.65 3.25
N ALA A 143 7.04 -12.30 4.37
CA ALA A 143 5.64 -12.63 4.64
C ALA A 143 4.69 -11.96 3.65
N VAL A 144 4.88 -10.66 3.37
CA VAL A 144 4.05 -9.95 2.39
C VAL A 144 4.24 -10.52 0.99
N VAL A 145 5.48 -10.75 0.55
CA VAL A 145 5.76 -11.29 -0.79
C VAL A 145 5.19 -12.70 -0.96
N ARG A 146 5.38 -13.57 0.04
CA ARG A 146 4.84 -14.94 0.02
C ARG A 146 3.32 -14.92 -0.07
N ASP A 147 2.66 -14.09 0.74
CA ASP A 147 1.21 -14.04 0.80
C ASP A 147 0.61 -13.35 -0.44
N ALA A 148 1.31 -12.37 -1.03
CA ALA A 148 0.92 -11.76 -2.31
C ALA A 148 0.92 -12.81 -3.43
N ARG A 149 1.96 -13.64 -3.50
CA ARG A 149 2.00 -14.76 -4.45
C ARG A 149 0.89 -15.77 -4.18
N LYS A 150 0.69 -16.16 -2.92
CA LYS A 150 -0.23 -17.24 -2.54
C LYS A 150 -1.70 -16.84 -2.66
N HIS A 151 -2.05 -15.61 -2.28
CA HIS A 151 -3.44 -15.17 -2.13
C HIS A 151 -3.90 -14.22 -3.23
N LEU A 152 -2.98 -13.46 -3.84
CA LEU A 152 -3.30 -12.50 -4.90
C LEU A 152 -2.77 -12.95 -6.28
N GLY A 153 -1.96 -14.02 -6.34
CA GLY A 153 -1.34 -14.49 -7.57
C GLY A 153 -0.29 -13.53 -8.15
N LEU A 154 0.20 -12.57 -7.36
CA LEU A 154 1.08 -11.51 -7.83
C LEU A 154 2.56 -11.93 -7.79
N GLY A 155 3.31 -11.52 -8.82
CA GLY A 155 4.76 -11.56 -8.86
C GLY A 155 5.39 -10.44 -8.03
N ALA A 156 5.14 -10.41 -6.72
CA ALA A 156 5.67 -9.37 -5.84
C ALA A 156 7.13 -9.62 -5.45
N PHE A 157 7.87 -8.54 -5.22
CA PHE A 157 9.23 -8.55 -4.68
C PHE A 157 9.43 -7.35 -3.76
N ALA A 158 10.44 -7.43 -2.87
CA ALA A 158 10.65 -6.40 -1.86
C ALA A 158 12.12 -6.03 -1.71
N ALA A 159 12.35 -4.78 -1.32
CA ALA A 159 13.63 -4.26 -0.87
C ALA A 159 13.50 -3.73 0.55
N VAL A 160 14.40 -4.17 1.43
CA VAL A 160 14.52 -3.69 2.80
C VAL A 160 15.65 -2.67 2.84
N GLY A 161 15.32 -1.42 3.17
CA GLY A 161 16.31 -0.35 3.37
C GLY A 161 17.12 -0.53 4.64
N PRO A 162 18.24 0.21 4.77
CA PRO A 162 19.03 0.20 5.99
C PRO A 162 18.23 0.73 7.19
N LEU A 163 18.59 0.25 8.37
CA LEU A 163 18.12 0.83 9.63
C LEU A 163 18.74 2.23 9.81
N VAL A 164 17.89 3.24 9.99
CA VAL A 164 18.34 4.60 10.33
C VAL A 164 18.16 4.87 11.83
N PRO A 165 18.92 5.82 12.42
CA PRO A 165 18.84 6.10 13.86
C PRO A 165 17.47 6.58 14.34
N ASP A 166 16.73 7.27 13.48
CA ASP A 166 15.46 7.91 13.82
C ASP A 166 14.56 8.08 12.59
N LEU A 167 13.29 8.41 12.80
CA LEU A 167 12.32 8.59 11.71
C LEU A 167 12.63 9.83 10.84
N LEU A 168 13.25 10.86 11.41
CA LEU A 168 13.52 12.13 10.73
C LEU A 168 14.64 11.98 9.70
N THR A 169 15.57 11.06 9.94
CA THR A 169 16.68 10.71 9.05
C THR A 169 16.31 9.69 7.98
N LEU A 170 15.10 9.12 8.02
CA LEU A 170 14.67 8.06 7.09
C LEU A 170 14.74 8.43 5.62
N HIS A 171 14.48 9.70 5.28
CA HIS A 171 14.59 10.21 3.91
C HIS A 171 15.98 9.97 3.27
N THR A 172 17.04 9.85 4.07
CA THR A 172 18.40 9.57 3.59
C THR A 172 18.55 8.15 3.04
N ALA A 173 17.75 7.20 3.53
CA ALA A 173 17.76 5.80 3.08
C ALA A 173 16.95 5.58 1.79
N THR A 174 16.03 6.49 1.45
CA THR A 174 15.06 6.31 0.35
C THR A 174 15.72 5.99 -0.98
N ARG A 175 16.77 6.73 -1.36
CA ARG A 175 17.46 6.52 -2.65
C ARG A 175 18.08 5.13 -2.75
N LEU A 176 18.67 4.64 -1.66
CA LEU A 176 19.28 3.32 -1.61
C LEU A 176 18.20 2.24 -1.72
N THR A 177 17.10 2.36 -0.97
CA THR A 177 16.00 1.38 -1.00
C THR A 177 15.35 1.29 -2.38
N VAL A 178 15.12 2.42 -3.06
CA VAL A 178 14.62 2.45 -4.44
C VAL A 178 15.58 1.76 -5.40
N ALA A 179 16.88 2.03 -5.28
CA ALA A 179 17.89 1.38 -6.11
C ALA A 179 17.94 -0.15 -5.89
N LEU A 180 17.84 -0.60 -4.63
CA LEU A 180 17.76 -2.02 -4.28
C LEU A 180 16.52 -2.67 -4.91
N LEU A 181 15.36 -2.02 -4.80
CA LEU A 181 14.12 -2.54 -5.39
C LEU A 181 14.24 -2.70 -6.91
N ALA A 182 14.77 -1.69 -7.59
CA ALA A 182 14.99 -1.72 -9.03
C ALA A 182 16.01 -2.78 -9.48
N CYS A 183 16.94 -3.19 -8.62
CA CYS A 183 17.84 -4.33 -8.89
C CYS A 183 17.09 -5.66 -8.78
N VAL A 184 16.23 -5.81 -7.77
CA VAL A 184 15.47 -7.06 -7.55
C VAL A 184 14.41 -7.26 -8.63
N GLY A 185 13.71 -6.20 -9.06
CA GLY A 185 12.68 -6.30 -10.09
C GLY A 185 13.20 -6.63 -11.50
N ARG A 186 14.53 -6.66 -11.70
CA ARG A 186 15.17 -7.02 -12.97
C ARG A 186 15.66 -8.47 -13.03
N LEU A 187 15.53 -9.22 -11.93
CA LEU A 187 15.90 -10.64 -11.82
C LEU A 187 14.71 -11.54 -12.20
#